data_AF-A0ABD0YYJ2-F1
#
_entry.id   AF-A0ABD0YYJ2-F1
#
_cell.length_a   1.000
_cell.length_b   1.000
_cell.length_c   1.000
_cell.angle_alpha   90.00
_cell.angle_beta   90.00
_cell.angle_gamma   90.00
#
_symmetry.space_group_name_H-M   'P 1'
#
loop_
_entity.id
_entity.type
_entity.pdbx_description
1 polymer ?
#
loop_
_entity_poly.entity_id
_entity_poly.type
_entity_poly.pdbx_seq_one_letter_code
_entity_poly.pdbx_strand_id
1 'polypeptide(L)'
;QANTGALKRYNCNNDSQCTELTGVFNCSLGHCANISELFLCNARPDGIQVDSRRDNLKLNGWFSCHHAKCTKYRREPKCDRYCSKITTSSTNVFLQYGDNVFTGQCSRAVAHTAEIWNQDQKTVLLASCHTIVRNDSGLTATDCVNGTLTNVSMIPQPFMNFTTLWSIVETSLDDPVDPEQRFLPMQKVLTIYNVSKLLINLDGCVNTLKGECADFVNTHGNDGDNDTAQSRFPCFYKKNDATLVVARFDLDKTWRDLLVAVFVPSSLFVVSLVSLVVIGHSVSVGDDAKMRCHLCPTTGGRRQRVRTREEIDAEIDLAMDGIIERSNAVAAIANTDT
;
A
#
# COMPACT_ATOMS: atom_id res chain seq x y z
N GLN A 1 0.39 -5.43 15.98
CA GLN A 1 0.27 -6.86 16.40
C GLN A 1 1.60 -7.38 16.96
N ALA A 2 1.59 -8.11 18.09
CA ALA A 2 2.77 -8.80 18.61
C ALA A 2 3.05 -9.92 17.64
N ASN A 3 4.28 -10.00 17.14
CA ASN A 3 4.64 -11.06 16.22
C ASN A 3 4.66 -12.39 16.98
N THR A 4 3.54 -13.12 16.97
CA THR A 4 3.45 -14.48 17.51
C THR A 4 4.39 -15.46 16.80
N GLY A 5 4.88 -15.10 15.60
CA GLY A 5 5.93 -15.83 14.89
C GLY A 5 7.34 -15.68 15.50
N ALA A 6 7.57 -14.66 16.33
CA ALA A 6 8.83 -14.50 17.08
C ALA A 6 8.86 -15.30 18.39
N LEU A 7 7.72 -15.84 18.84
CA LEU A 7 7.64 -16.66 20.04
C LEU A 7 8.39 -17.98 19.86
N LYS A 8 9.09 -18.42 20.91
CA LYS A 8 9.75 -19.71 20.93
C LYS A 8 8.71 -20.83 20.76
N ARG A 9 8.90 -21.64 19.71
CA ARG A 9 8.10 -22.85 19.48
C ARG A 9 8.78 -24.05 20.14
N TYR A 10 8.09 -24.65 21.09
CA TYR A 10 8.48 -25.89 21.76
C TYR A 10 8.00 -27.07 20.92
N ASN A 11 8.89 -28.03 20.65
CA ASN A 11 8.54 -29.26 19.96
C ASN A 11 8.31 -30.38 20.99
N CYS A 12 7.06 -30.61 21.36
CA CYS A 12 6.70 -31.66 22.32
C CYS A 12 6.81 -33.07 21.76
N ASN A 13 7.08 -33.25 20.45
CA ASN A 13 7.44 -34.55 19.91
C ASN A 13 8.88 -34.94 20.27
N ASN A 14 9.68 -34.02 20.83
CA ASN A 14 10.98 -34.30 21.42
C ASN A 14 10.83 -34.35 22.96
N ASP A 15 11.14 -35.51 23.55
CA ASP A 15 10.86 -35.88 24.95
C ASP A 15 11.42 -34.92 26.01
N SER A 16 12.34 -34.04 25.64
CA SER A 16 13.00 -33.10 26.55
C SER A 16 12.41 -31.69 26.59
N GLN A 17 11.64 -31.27 25.57
CA GLN A 17 11.31 -29.84 25.41
C GLN A 17 10.03 -29.39 26.12
N CYS A 18 9.12 -30.31 26.46
CA CYS A 18 7.82 -29.99 27.06
C CYS A 18 7.66 -30.51 28.49
N THR A 19 8.76 -30.79 29.17
CA THR A 19 8.77 -31.33 30.54
C THR A 19 8.37 -30.32 31.60
N GLU A 20 8.50 -29.01 31.35
CA GLU A 20 8.24 -27.93 32.30
C GLU A 20 7.36 -26.81 31.73
N LEU A 21 6.45 -27.14 30.80
CA LEU A 21 5.52 -26.15 30.25
C LEU A 21 4.67 -25.52 31.35
N THR A 22 4.78 -24.20 31.49
CA THR A 22 4.02 -23.40 32.46
C THR A 22 3.54 -22.12 31.78
N GLY A 23 2.23 -21.88 31.80
CA GLY A 23 1.58 -20.77 31.10
C GLY A 23 0.54 -21.23 30.07
N VAL A 24 0.07 -20.31 29.25
CA VAL A 24 -0.90 -20.55 28.18
C VAL A 24 -0.18 -20.77 26.86
N PHE A 25 -0.50 -21.88 26.19
CA PHE A 25 0.11 -22.30 24.94
C PHE A 25 -0.91 -22.42 23.83
N ASN A 26 -0.52 -22.03 22.62
CA ASN A 26 -1.22 -22.37 21.39
C ASN A 26 -0.41 -23.46 20.67
N CYS A 27 -1.00 -24.65 20.56
CA CYS A 27 -0.34 -25.84 20.04
C CYS A 27 -0.97 -26.32 18.73
N SER A 28 -0.13 -26.77 17.80
CA SER A 28 -0.55 -27.46 16.58
C SER A 28 0.26 -28.74 16.42
N LEU A 29 -0.40 -29.90 16.60
CA LEU A 29 0.18 -31.23 16.43
C LEU A 29 1.50 -31.45 17.24
N GLY A 30 1.49 -31.02 18.51
CA GLY A 30 2.66 -31.15 19.40
C GLY A 30 3.70 -30.03 19.27
N HIS A 31 3.52 -29.06 18.37
CA HIS A 31 4.31 -27.82 18.34
C HIS A 31 3.58 -26.72 19.09
N CYS A 32 4.12 -26.27 20.23
CA CYS A 32 3.46 -25.32 21.12
C CYS A 32 4.22 -23.99 21.17
N ALA A 33 3.52 -22.87 21.02
CA ALA A 33 4.05 -21.53 21.26
C ALA A 33 3.56 -21.02 22.61
N ASN A 34 4.47 -20.45 23.42
CA ASN A 34 4.12 -19.89 24.73
C ASN A 34 3.48 -18.52 24.55
N ILE A 35 2.16 -18.46 24.63
CA ILE A 35 1.39 -17.22 24.47
C ILE A 35 1.50 -16.35 25.73
N SER A 36 1.69 -16.95 26.90
CA SER A 36 1.88 -16.23 28.15
C SER A 36 3.12 -15.36 28.24
N GLU A 37 4.08 -15.51 27.32
CA GLU A 37 5.22 -14.58 27.21
C GLU A 37 4.81 -13.19 26.73
N LEU A 38 3.76 -13.10 25.92
CA LEU A 38 3.34 -11.84 25.28
C LEU A 38 1.88 -11.48 25.55
N PHE A 39 1.09 -12.35 26.19
CA PHE A 39 -0.33 -12.12 26.43
C PHE A 39 -0.81 -12.66 27.80
N LEU A 40 -1.72 -11.95 28.45
CA LEU A 40 -2.50 -12.37 29.61
C LEU A 40 -3.89 -12.84 29.15
N CYS A 41 -4.17 -14.13 29.29
CA CYS A 41 -5.43 -14.72 28.85
C CYS A 41 -6.47 -14.76 29.98
N ASN A 42 -7.61 -14.10 29.77
CA ASN A 42 -8.72 -14.02 30.70
C ASN A 42 -9.75 -15.13 30.41
N ALA A 43 -9.37 -16.38 30.68
CA ALA A 43 -10.29 -17.52 30.56
C ALA A 43 -9.89 -18.64 31.51
N ARG A 44 -10.89 -19.35 32.05
CA ARG A 44 -10.66 -20.58 32.82
C ARG A 44 -10.60 -21.80 31.88
N PRO A 45 -9.62 -22.68 32.05
CA PRO A 45 -9.52 -23.88 31.23
C PRO A 45 -10.51 -24.95 31.74
N ASP A 46 -11.56 -25.22 30.95
CA ASP A 46 -12.65 -26.16 31.30
C ASP A 46 -12.67 -27.44 30.45
N GLY A 47 -11.58 -27.74 29.75
CA GLY A 47 -11.45 -28.86 28.84
C GLY A 47 -10.72 -30.07 29.44
N ILE A 48 -10.35 -31.00 28.56
CA ILE A 48 -9.59 -32.20 28.93
C ILE A 48 -8.21 -31.83 29.47
N GLN A 49 -7.77 -32.55 30.48
CA GLN A 49 -6.40 -32.46 30.98
C GLN A 49 -5.54 -33.48 30.23
N VAL A 50 -4.40 -33.02 29.72
CA VAL A 50 -3.46 -33.77 28.89
C VAL A 50 -2.07 -33.62 29.49
N ASP A 51 -1.32 -34.70 29.58
CA ASP A 51 0.08 -34.65 29.99
C ASP A 51 0.97 -34.42 28.77
N SER A 52 1.62 -33.26 28.71
CA SER A 52 2.48 -32.86 27.59
C SER A 52 3.79 -33.65 27.46
N ARG A 53 4.06 -34.61 28.35
CA ARG A 53 5.15 -35.58 28.23
C ARG A 53 4.72 -36.88 27.57
N ARG A 54 3.47 -37.32 27.81
CA ARG A 54 2.96 -38.63 27.41
C ARG A 54 2.00 -38.57 26.23
N ASP A 55 1.23 -37.49 26.14
CA ASP A 55 0.10 -37.35 25.22
C ASP A 55 0.33 -36.22 24.19
N ASN A 56 1.56 -36.13 23.69
CA ASN A 56 2.07 -34.97 22.93
C ASN A 56 1.30 -34.74 21.63
N LEU A 57 0.81 -35.83 21.01
CA LEU A 57 -0.03 -35.81 19.80
C LEU A 57 -1.44 -35.23 20.05
N LYS A 58 -1.92 -35.21 21.30
CA LYS A 58 -3.23 -34.66 21.67
C LYS A 58 -3.18 -33.14 21.90
N LEU A 59 -1.99 -32.54 21.88
CA LEU A 59 -1.79 -31.09 21.99
C LEU A 59 -2.13 -30.40 20.67
N ASN A 60 -3.42 -30.15 20.46
CA ASN A 60 -3.95 -29.37 19.36
C ASN A 60 -5.01 -28.35 19.84
N GLY A 61 -4.70 -27.07 19.69
CA GLY A 61 -5.45 -25.92 20.16
C GLY A 61 -4.80 -25.22 21.36
N TRP A 62 -5.63 -24.52 22.14
CA TRP A 62 -5.21 -23.71 23.29
C TRP A 62 -5.17 -24.54 24.58
N PHE A 63 -4.10 -24.41 25.36
CA PHE A 63 -3.91 -25.11 26.63
C PHE A 63 -3.36 -24.19 27.72
N SER A 64 -3.80 -24.39 28.96
CA SER A 64 -3.15 -23.84 30.14
C SER A 64 -2.34 -24.94 30.83
N CYS A 65 -1.03 -24.78 30.87
CA CYS A 65 -0.11 -25.77 31.40
C CYS A 65 0.46 -25.32 32.74
N HIS A 66 0.57 -26.27 33.67
CA HIS A 66 1.28 -26.11 34.93
C HIS A 66 2.18 -27.33 35.14
N HIS A 67 3.49 -27.15 35.03
CA HIS A 67 4.49 -28.23 35.13
C HIS A 67 4.12 -29.47 34.27
N ALA A 68 3.94 -29.24 32.97
CA ALA A 68 3.58 -30.25 31.95
C ALA A 68 2.15 -30.82 31.99
N LYS A 69 1.34 -30.53 33.02
CA LYS A 69 -0.09 -30.84 33.02
C LYS A 69 -0.84 -29.72 32.32
N CYS A 70 -1.39 -30.00 31.15
CA CYS A 70 -2.02 -29.03 30.27
C CYS A 70 -3.53 -29.24 30.19
N THR A 71 -4.32 -28.27 30.62
CA THR A 71 -5.78 -28.29 30.51
C THR A 71 -6.22 -27.52 29.27
N LYS A 72 -6.99 -28.17 28.40
CA LYS A 72 -7.46 -27.59 27.14
C LYS A 72 -8.50 -26.49 27.39
N TYR A 73 -8.44 -25.42 26.60
CA TYR A 73 -9.55 -24.47 26.49
C TYR A 73 -10.59 -24.96 25.48
N ARG A 74 -11.87 -24.96 25.85
CA ARG A 74 -12.96 -25.36 24.92
C ARG A 74 -13.20 -24.34 23.81
N ARG A 75 -12.95 -23.07 24.09
CA ARG A 75 -13.06 -21.94 23.18
C ARG A 75 -11.74 -21.19 23.19
N GLU A 76 -11.44 -20.47 22.13
CA GLU A 76 -10.29 -19.59 22.09
C GLU A 76 -10.38 -18.55 23.22
N PRO A 77 -9.37 -18.48 24.11
CA PRO A 77 -9.39 -17.52 25.20
C PRO A 77 -9.17 -16.10 24.68
N LYS A 78 -9.88 -15.13 25.26
CA LYS A 78 -9.55 -13.72 25.03
C LYS A 78 -8.25 -13.42 25.77
N CYS A 79 -7.21 -13.04 25.01
CA CYS A 79 -5.90 -12.74 25.54
C CYS A 79 -5.52 -11.29 25.28
N ASP A 80 -5.30 -10.55 26.35
CA ASP A 80 -4.85 -9.16 26.31
C ASP A 80 -3.32 -9.15 26.26
N ARG A 81 -2.67 -8.17 25.64
CA ARG A 81 -1.20 -8.19 25.54
C ARG A 81 -0.53 -7.91 26.88
N TYR A 82 0.51 -8.69 27.15
CA TYR A 82 1.32 -8.67 28.35
C TYR A 82 2.38 -7.57 28.26
N CYS A 83 1.97 -6.31 28.43
CA CYS A 83 2.86 -5.25 28.90
C CYS A 83 2.46 -4.92 30.35
N SER A 84 2.65 -5.88 31.24
CA SER A 84 2.27 -5.74 32.66
C SER A 84 3.25 -4.88 33.47
N LYS A 85 4.43 -4.55 32.92
CA LYS A 85 5.44 -3.75 33.62
C LYS A 85 6.20 -2.87 32.64
N ILE A 86 5.62 -1.74 32.28
CA ILE A 86 6.35 -0.63 31.65
C ILE A 86 7.20 0.00 32.74
N THR A 87 8.53 -0.09 32.62
CA THR A 87 9.45 0.54 33.56
C THR A 87 9.28 2.05 33.50
N THR A 88 8.92 2.65 34.63
CA THR A 88 8.74 4.10 34.78
C THR A 88 9.89 4.72 35.60
N SER A 89 10.74 3.89 36.21
CA SER A 89 11.92 4.35 36.92
C SER A 89 12.85 5.08 35.96
N SER A 90 13.18 6.34 36.28
CA SER A 90 14.05 7.21 35.50
C SER A 90 13.63 7.43 34.04
N THR A 91 12.34 7.35 33.71
CA THR A 91 11.83 7.65 32.36
C THR A 91 10.95 8.89 32.38
N ASN A 92 11.13 9.78 31.42
CA ASN A 92 10.37 11.03 31.30
C ASN A 92 9.78 11.24 29.88
N VAL A 93 10.02 10.33 28.95
CA VAL A 93 9.41 10.34 27.62
C VAL A 93 8.82 8.97 27.32
N PHE A 94 7.57 8.95 26.86
CA PHE A 94 6.88 7.75 26.38
C PHE A 94 6.35 8.01 24.97
N LEU A 95 6.90 7.28 24.00
CA LEU A 95 6.46 7.33 22.61
C LEU A 95 5.77 6.01 22.24
N GLN A 96 4.60 6.10 21.65
CA GLN A 96 3.83 4.94 21.22
C GLN A 96 3.96 4.74 19.72
N TYR A 97 4.16 3.51 19.27
CA TYR A 97 4.02 3.13 17.87
C TYR A 97 3.26 1.81 17.77
N GLY A 98 2.05 1.88 17.23
CA GLY A 98 1.10 0.79 17.34
C GLY A 98 0.99 0.35 18.80
N ASP A 99 1.05 -0.96 19.05
CA ASP A 99 0.94 -1.51 20.39
C ASP A 99 2.26 -1.53 21.19
N ASN A 100 3.30 -0.85 20.71
CA ASN A 100 4.60 -0.81 21.36
C ASN A 100 4.83 0.55 22.02
N VAL A 101 5.45 0.52 23.21
CA VAL A 101 5.82 1.73 23.95
C VAL A 101 7.34 1.80 24.02
N PHE A 102 7.88 2.92 23.56
CA PHE A 102 9.29 3.27 23.65
C PHE A 102 9.46 4.30 24.76
N THR A 103 10.17 3.91 25.80
CA THR A 103 10.48 4.82 26.91
C THR A 103 11.89 5.36 26.80
N GLY A 104 12.15 6.53 27.36
CA GLY A 104 13.47 7.14 27.38
C GLY A 104 13.67 8.09 28.56
N GLN A 105 14.93 8.31 28.90
CA GLN A 105 15.36 9.40 29.75
C GLN A 105 16.01 10.46 28.87
N CYS A 106 15.26 11.50 28.53
CA CYS A 106 15.70 12.56 27.63
C CYS A 106 15.79 13.89 28.37
N SER A 107 16.79 14.71 28.05
CA SER A 107 16.89 16.07 28.59
C SER A 107 15.98 17.05 27.86
N ARG A 108 15.85 16.91 26.54
CA ARG A 108 15.03 17.77 25.68
C ARG A 108 14.41 17.00 24.52
N ALA A 109 13.33 17.53 23.97
CA ALA A 109 12.74 17.09 22.71
C ALA A 109 12.70 18.26 21.72
N VAL A 110 13.14 18.00 20.49
CA VAL A 110 13.26 19.01 19.42
C VAL A 110 12.51 18.51 18.20
N ALA A 111 11.59 19.33 17.69
CA ALA A 111 10.89 19.09 16.44
C ALA A 111 11.46 20.00 15.35
N HIS A 112 12.05 19.39 14.30
CA HIS A 112 12.83 20.07 13.27
C HIS A 112 13.98 20.92 13.83
N THR A 113 13.68 22.15 14.25
CA THR A 113 14.65 23.12 14.81
C THR A 113 14.13 23.79 16.09
N ALA A 114 12.87 23.55 16.47
CA ALA A 114 12.24 24.14 17.64
C ALA A 114 12.27 23.15 18.81
N GLU A 115 12.69 23.63 19.98
CA GLU A 115 12.56 22.87 21.22
C GLU A 115 11.11 22.90 21.69
N ILE A 116 10.51 21.73 21.83
CA ILE A 116 9.09 21.56 22.17
C ILE A 116 8.89 21.17 23.64
N TRP A 117 9.92 20.58 24.27
CA TRP A 117 9.84 20.11 25.65
C TRP A 117 11.24 19.95 26.24
N ASN A 118 11.34 20.17 27.55
CA ASN A 118 12.57 20.02 28.34
C ASN A 118 12.24 19.40 29.71
N GLN A 119 13.15 18.57 30.22
CA GLN A 119 13.11 17.93 31.52
C GLN A 119 12.92 18.92 32.70
N ASP A 120 13.40 20.16 32.58
CA ASP A 120 13.28 21.18 33.64
C ASP A 120 11.83 21.50 34.03
N GLN A 121 10.89 21.25 33.12
CA GLN A 121 9.46 21.49 33.32
C GLN A 121 8.81 20.52 34.32
N LYS A 122 9.53 19.49 34.80
CA LYS A 122 9.00 18.42 35.68
C LYS A 122 7.75 17.72 35.11
N THR A 123 7.63 17.73 33.79
CA THR A 123 6.59 17.06 33.03
C THR A 123 7.17 15.85 32.33
N VAL A 124 6.29 14.97 31.89
CA VAL A 124 6.57 13.78 31.10
C VAL A 124 5.92 13.98 29.74
N LEU A 125 6.70 13.75 28.69
CA LEU A 125 6.22 13.86 27.31
C LEU A 125 5.59 12.54 26.86
N LEU A 126 4.35 12.61 26.39
CA LEU A 126 3.63 11.51 25.78
C LEU A 126 3.34 11.86 24.32
N ALA A 127 3.58 10.95 23.39
CA ALA A 127 3.20 11.13 21.99
C ALA A 127 3.01 9.79 21.28
N SER A 128 2.31 9.80 20.15
CA SER A 128 2.06 8.62 19.34
C SER A 128 2.57 8.84 17.91
N CYS A 129 3.50 8.02 17.44
CA CYS A 129 4.26 8.25 16.21
C CYS A 129 4.10 7.10 15.20
N HIS A 130 4.35 7.39 13.91
CA HIS A 130 4.33 6.37 12.86
C HIS A 130 5.62 5.54 12.80
N THR A 131 6.79 6.13 13.07
CA THR A 131 8.03 5.35 13.23
C THR A 131 8.83 5.86 14.41
N ILE A 132 9.50 4.95 15.12
CA ILE A 132 10.38 5.26 16.24
C ILE A 132 11.64 4.41 16.11
N VAL A 133 12.79 5.08 16.10
CA VAL A 133 14.11 4.47 16.04
C VAL A 133 14.88 4.89 17.29
N ARG A 134 15.40 3.92 18.03
CA ARG A 134 16.28 4.16 19.15
C ARG A 134 17.73 4.15 18.67
N ASN A 135 18.41 5.28 18.84
CA ASN A 135 19.84 5.45 18.57
C ASN A 135 20.59 5.54 19.91
N ASP A 136 21.92 5.41 19.88
CA ASP A 136 22.76 5.53 21.09
C ASP A 136 22.62 6.90 21.78
N SER A 137 22.26 7.93 21.01
CA SER A 137 22.09 9.31 21.50
C SER A 137 20.64 9.68 21.85
N GLY A 138 19.65 8.79 21.70
CA GLY A 138 18.26 9.08 22.05
C GLY A 138 17.20 8.40 21.19
N LEU A 139 15.99 8.95 21.20
CA LEU A 139 14.85 8.47 20.41
C LEU A 139 14.60 9.43 19.24
N THR A 140 14.54 8.90 18.02
CA THR A 140 14.14 9.63 16.83
C THR A 140 12.80 9.08 16.36
N ALA A 141 11.80 9.95 16.22
CA ALA A 141 10.47 9.54 15.79
C ALA A 141 9.99 10.41 14.63
N THR A 142 9.14 9.83 13.77
CA THR A 142 8.56 10.52 12.61
C THR A 142 7.04 10.43 12.61
N ASP A 143 6.41 11.48 12.09
CA ASP A 143 4.94 11.61 11.96
C ASP A 143 4.23 11.31 13.29
N CYS A 144 4.49 12.19 14.26
CA CYS A 144 3.97 12.10 15.62
C CYS A 144 2.74 12.97 15.81
N VAL A 145 1.76 12.43 16.53
CA VAL A 145 0.47 13.05 16.83
C VAL A 145 0.13 12.88 18.31
N ASN A 146 -0.83 13.67 18.80
CA ASN A 146 -1.26 13.68 20.19
C ASN A 146 -0.08 13.90 21.15
N GLY A 147 0.74 14.91 20.88
CA GLY A 147 1.82 15.30 21.78
C GLY A 147 1.24 15.99 23.00
N THR A 148 1.39 15.40 24.18
CA THR A 148 0.84 15.90 25.43
C THR A 148 1.86 15.87 26.54
N LEU A 149 1.61 16.69 27.56
CA LEU A 149 2.40 16.74 28.77
C LEU A 149 1.59 16.19 29.94
N THR A 150 2.27 15.45 30.82
CA THR A 150 1.67 15.00 32.08
C THR A 150 2.63 15.24 33.23
N ASN A 151 2.10 15.37 34.45
CA ASN A 151 2.93 15.57 35.62
C ASN A 151 3.63 14.27 36.01
N VAL A 152 4.89 14.34 36.45
CA VAL A 152 5.65 13.17 36.92
C VAL A 152 4.92 12.42 38.03
N SER A 153 4.18 13.12 38.90
CA SER A 153 3.40 12.53 40.00
C SER A 153 2.24 11.64 39.55
N MET A 154 1.75 11.80 38.31
CA MET A 154 0.68 10.97 37.76
C MET A 154 1.19 9.62 37.23
N ILE A 155 2.50 9.49 37.02
CA ILE A 155 3.12 8.25 36.54
C ILE A 155 3.41 7.34 37.75
N PRO A 156 2.77 6.15 37.85
CA PRO A 156 3.07 5.19 38.91
C PRO A 156 4.52 4.72 38.83
N GLN A 157 5.19 4.60 39.97
CA GLN A 157 6.58 4.12 40.09
C GLN A 157 6.62 2.80 40.88
N PRO A 158 7.53 1.86 40.57
CA PRO A 158 8.56 1.88 39.52
C PRO A 158 8.11 1.26 38.18
N PHE A 159 6.87 0.76 38.12
CA PHE A 159 6.28 0.17 36.92
C PHE A 159 4.83 0.63 36.76
N MET A 160 4.34 0.61 35.54
CA MET A 160 2.92 0.78 35.23
C MET A 160 2.43 -0.23 34.18
N ASN A 161 1.12 -0.44 34.13
CA ASN A 161 0.48 -1.29 33.12
C ASN A 161 0.12 -0.48 31.87
N PHE A 162 -0.17 -1.18 30.77
CA PHE A 162 -0.63 -0.53 29.54
C PHE A 162 -1.97 0.18 29.70
N THR A 163 -2.95 -0.44 30.37
CA THR A 163 -4.25 0.19 30.67
C THR A 163 -4.08 1.48 31.48
N THR A 164 -3.16 1.50 32.45
CA THR A 164 -2.86 2.73 33.21
C THR A 164 -2.20 3.78 32.33
N LEU A 165 -1.28 3.39 31.44
CA LEU A 165 -0.68 4.32 30.48
C LEU A 165 -1.75 4.96 29.58
N TRP A 166 -2.67 4.17 29.03
CA TRP A 166 -3.76 4.69 28.19
C TRP A 166 -4.65 5.67 28.94
N SER A 167 -5.04 5.35 30.18
CA SER A 167 -5.84 6.26 30.99
C SER A 167 -5.13 7.61 31.24
N ILE A 168 -3.80 7.59 31.40
CA ILE A 168 -2.99 8.80 31.55
C ILE A 168 -2.92 9.57 30.22
N VAL A 169 -2.72 8.87 29.09
CA VAL A 169 -2.72 9.47 27.76
C VAL A 169 -4.04 10.18 27.50
N GLU A 170 -5.17 9.52 27.71
CA GLU A 170 -6.51 10.10 27.54
C GLU A 170 -6.72 11.33 28.43
N THR A 171 -6.31 11.26 29.70
CA THR A 171 -6.42 12.39 30.63
C THR A 171 -5.50 13.55 30.24
N SER A 172 -4.36 13.26 29.61
CA SER A 172 -3.39 14.28 29.19
C SER A 172 -3.75 14.98 27.88
N LEU A 173 -4.78 14.52 27.14
CA LEU A 173 -5.19 15.13 25.86
C LEU A 173 -5.59 16.61 25.97
N ASP A 174 -5.94 17.07 27.18
CA ASP A 174 -6.27 18.47 27.44
C ASP A 174 -5.04 19.39 27.57
N ASP A 175 -3.83 18.83 27.73
CA ASP A 175 -2.57 19.59 27.88
C ASP A 175 -1.61 19.31 26.71
N PRO A 176 -1.81 19.94 25.54
CA PRO A 176 -0.97 19.74 24.37
C PRO A 176 0.43 20.31 24.59
N VAL A 177 1.45 19.56 24.15
CA VAL A 177 2.85 20.04 24.16
C VAL A 177 3.05 21.28 23.29
N ASP A 178 2.26 21.37 22.21
CA ASP A 178 2.30 22.47 21.26
C ASP A 178 0.89 23.06 21.08
N PRO A 179 0.57 24.16 21.80
CA PRO A 179 -0.72 24.84 21.69
C PRO A 179 -1.03 25.36 20.28
N GLU A 180 -0.01 25.68 19.48
CA GLU A 180 -0.18 26.12 18.09
C GLU A 180 -0.41 24.95 17.13
N GLN A 181 -0.25 23.70 17.59
CA GLN A 181 -0.41 22.47 16.82
C GLN A 181 0.43 22.44 15.54
N ARG A 182 1.62 23.00 15.57
CA ARG A 182 2.53 23.12 14.43
C ARG A 182 3.40 21.89 14.24
N PHE A 183 3.83 21.25 15.33
CA PHE A 183 4.83 20.18 15.31
C PHE A 183 4.30 18.83 15.79
N LEU A 184 3.49 18.80 16.85
CA LEU A 184 2.78 17.60 17.32
C LEU A 184 1.27 17.90 17.43
N PRO A 185 0.59 18.04 16.30
CA PRO A 185 -0.85 18.32 16.30
C PRO A 185 -1.65 17.18 16.92
N MET A 186 -2.84 17.53 17.40
CA MET A 186 -3.81 16.55 17.85
C MET A 186 -4.45 15.84 16.65
N GLN A 187 -4.70 14.53 16.79
CA GLN A 187 -5.30 13.71 15.75
C GLN A 187 -6.60 14.32 15.21
N LYS A 188 -7.43 14.89 16.10
CA LYS A 188 -8.70 15.54 15.74
C LYS A 188 -8.54 16.67 14.72
N VAL A 189 -7.42 17.40 14.75
CA VAL A 189 -7.15 18.52 13.84
C VAL A 189 -6.61 18.03 12.49
N LEU A 190 -5.98 16.86 12.46
CA LEU A 190 -5.53 16.21 11.23
C LEU A 190 -6.63 15.43 10.51
N THR A 191 -7.74 15.11 11.18
CA THR A 191 -8.85 14.37 10.57
C THR A 191 -9.52 15.18 9.45
N ILE A 192 -9.29 14.76 8.20
CA ILE A 192 -9.90 15.38 7.01
C ILE A 192 -11.35 14.94 6.83
N TYR A 193 -11.62 13.65 6.98
CA TYR A 193 -12.94 13.03 6.83
C TYR A 193 -13.22 12.11 8.01
N ASN A 194 -14.43 12.18 8.57
CA ASN A 194 -14.82 11.33 9.70
C ASN A 194 -14.98 9.85 9.31
N VAL A 195 -15.47 9.59 8.09
CA VAL A 195 -15.69 8.24 7.57
C VAL A 195 -15.35 8.25 6.08
N SER A 196 -14.53 7.29 5.66
CA SER A 196 -14.22 7.05 4.25
C SER A 196 -14.10 5.56 3.99
N LYS A 197 -14.42 5.11 2.78
CA LYS A 197 -14.22 3.71 2.41
C LYS A 197 -12.76 3.50 2.05
N LEU A 198 -12.06 2.71 2.86
CA LEU A 198 -10.70 2.27 2.57
C LEU A 198 -10.72 1.10 1.58
N LEU A 199 -10.04 1.26 0.45
CA LEU A 199 -9.70 0.18 -0.46
C LEU A 199 -8.21 -0.15 -0.36
N ILE A 200 -7.88 -1.43 -0.50
CA ILE A 200 -6.46 -1.85 -0.55
C ILE A 200 -5.81 -1.34 -1.83
N ASN A 201 -6.52 -1.43 -2.97
CA ASN A 201 -6.12 -0.92 -4.29
C ASN A 201 -7.35 -0.33 -5.01
N LEU A 202 -7.19 0.32 -6.17
CA LEU A 202 -8.27 0.84 -6.99
C LEU A 202 -9.33 -0.22 -7.36
N ASP A 203 -8.90 -1.47 -7.57
CA ASP A 203 -9.78 -2.61 -7.85
C ASP A 203 -10.40 -3.25 -6.59
N GLY A 204 -10.12 -2.69 -5.41
CA GLY A 204 -10.49 -3.26 -4.12
C GLY A 204 -9.61 -4.45 -3.72
N CYS A 205 -10.10 -5.24 -2.76
CA CYS A 205 -9.45 -6.50 -2.46
C CYS A 205 -9.95 -7.59 -3.40
N VAL A 206 -9.11 -7.98 -4.35
CA VAL A 206 -9.42 -9.10 -5.25
C VAL A 206 -9.25 -10.39 -4.45
N ASN A 207 -10.23 -11.29 -4.51
CA ASN A 207 -10.21 -12.61 -3.86
C ASN A 207 -9.19 -13.52 -4.57
N THR A 208 -7.92 -13.17 -4.48
CA THR A 208 -6.83 -14.05 -4.86
C THR A 208 -6.70 -15.12 -3.78
N LEU A 209 -6.37 -16.35 -4.17
CA LEU A 209 -6.04 -17.45 -3.24
C LEU A 209 -4.84 -17.14 -2.31
N LYS A 210 -4.24 -15.95 -2.44
CA LYS A 210 -3.12 -15.44 -1.62
C LYS A 210 -3.56 -14.82 -0.29
N GLY A 211 -4.87 -14.65 -0.03
CA GLY A 211 -5.35 -14.20 1.28
C GLY A 211 -5.04 -12.74 1.63
N GLU A 212 -4.74 -11.90 0.63
CA GLU A 212 -4.26 -10.53 0.84
C GLU A 212 -5.21 -9.65 1.69
N CYS A 213 -6.53 -9.86 1.60
CA CYS A 213 -7.48 -9.12 2.43
C CYS A 213 -7.36 -9.51 3.90
N ALA A 214 -7.23 -10.80 4.18
CA ALA A 214 -7.11 -11.31 5.55
C ALA A 214 -5.82 -10.79 6.18
N ASP A 215 -4.71 -10.83 5.43
CA ASP A 215 -3.43 -10.29 5.87
C ASP A 215 -3.50 -8.78 6.09
N PHE A 216 -4.18 -8.04 5.20
CA PHE A 216 -4.36 -6.60 5.35
C PHE A 216 -5.18 -6.26 6.59
N VAL A 217 -6.31 -6.94 6.82
CA VAL A 217 -7.13 -6.75 8.03
C VAL A 217 -6.34 -7.09 9.29
N ASN A 218 -5.55 -8.16 9.28
CA ASN A 218 -4.73 -8.55 10.44
C ASN A 218 -3.64 -7.52 10.79
N THR A 219 -3.12 -6.82 9.78
CA THR A 219 -2.02 -5.87 9.95
C THR A 219 -2.50 -4.42 10.10
N HIS A 220 -3.62 -4.06 9.49
CA HIS A 220 -4.11 -2.69 9.37
C HIS A 220 -5.52 -2.48 9.95
N GLY A 221 -6.18 -3.52 10.42
CA GLY A 221 -7.56 -3.49 10.92
C GLY A 221 -7.72 -3.17 12.40
N ASN A 222 -6.66 -2.71 13.08
CA ASN A 222 -6.77 -2.24 14.46
C ASN A 222 -7.50 -0.89 14.49
N ASP A 223 -8.66 -0.85 15.14
CA ASP A 223 -9.54 0.32 15.30
C ASP A 223 -9.34 1.07 16.63
N GLY A 224 -8.52 0.51 17.52
CA GLY A 224 -8.24 1.07 18.84
C GLY A 224 -9.13 0.51 19.95
N ASP A 225 -10.05 -0.41 19.63
CA ASP A 225 -10.88 -1.05 20.65
C ASP A 225 -10.05 -2.02 21.51
N ASN A 226 -10.47 -2.23 22.76
CA ASN A 226 -9.81 -3.11 23.74
C ASN A 226 -8.35 -2.73 24.08
N ASP A 227 -8.10 -1.45 24.37
CA ASP A 227 -6.77 -0.93 24.72
C ASP A 227 -5.70 -1.17 23.63
N THR A 228 -6.10 -1.32 22.36
CA THR A 228 -5.17 -1.44 21.23
C THR A 228 -4.86 -0.08 20.64
N ALA A 229 -3.71 0.07 19.99
CA ALA A 229 -3.46 1.30 19.25
C ALA A 229 -4.14 1.24 17.89
N GLN A 230 -4.74 2.36 17.49
CA GLN A 230 -5.26 2.57 16.15
C GLN A 230 -4.16 2.35 15.10
N SER A 231 -4.49 1.58 14.06
CA SER A 231 -3.55 1.37 12.97
C SER A 231 -3.37 2.67 12.17
N ARG A 232 -2.11 3.06 11.94
CA ARG A 232 -1.76 4.24 11.14
C ARG A 232 -0.76 3.84 10.06
N PHE A 233 -1.09 4.17 8.83
CA PHE A 233 -0.32 3.82 7.65
C PHE A 233 -0.55 4.85 6.55
N PRO A 234 0.42 5.03 5.65
CA PRO A 234 0.28 5.94 4.52
C PRO A 234 -0.87 5.49 3.62
N CYS A 235 -1.69 6.44 3.19
CA CYS A 235 -2.78 6.22 2.27
C CYS A 235 -2.95 7.41 1.32
N PHE A 236 -3.69 7.19 0.24
CA PHE A 236 -3.90 8.16 -0.83
C PHE A 236 -5.39 8.47 -0.93
N TYR A 237 -5.71 9.75 -1.03
CA TYR A 237 -7.09 10.22 -1.11
C TYR A 237 -7.22 11.32 -2.16
N LYS A 238 -8.46 11.56 -2.60
CA LYS A 238 -8.78 12.69 -3.48
C LYS A 238 -9.29 13.84 -2.64
N LYS A 239 -8.70 15.04 -2.78
CA LYS A 239 -9.06 16.23 -1.99
C LYS A 239 -10.53 16.64 -2.10
N ASN A 240 -11.18 16.34 -3.22
CA ASN A 240 -12.56 16.72 -3.50
C ASN A 240 -13.57 15.57 -3.28
N ASP A 241 -13.12 14.40 -2.84
CA ASP A 241 -13.98 13.23 -2.68
C ASP A 241 -13.60 12.45 -1.41
N ALA A 242 -14.50 12.52 -0.43
CA ALA A 242 -14.37 11.87 0.87
C ALA A 242 -14.72 10.38 0.85
N THR A 243 -15.33 9.89 -0.24
CA THR A 243 -15.93 8.56 -0.25
C THR A 243 -14.90 7.44 -0.32
N LEU A 244 -13.72 7.72 -0.89
CA LEU A 244 -12.75 6.71 -1.27
C LEU A 244 -11.33 7.09 -0.85
N VAL A 245 -10.67 6.18 -0.15
CA VAL A 245 -9.23 6.24 0.17
C VAL A 245 -8.60 4.92 -0.27
N VAL A 246 -7.36 4.97 -0.78
CA VAL A 246 -6.64 3.81 -1.27
C VAL A 246 -5.33 3.64 -0.49
N ALA A 247 -5.09 2.43 0.03
CA ALA A 247 -3.87 2.13 0.79
C ALA A 247 -2.64 1.96 -0.13
N ARG A 248 -2.81 1.23 -1.25
CA ARG A 248 -1.75 0.97 -2.22
C ARG A 248 -2.06 1.69 -3.52
N PHE A 249 -1.31 2.74 -3.80
CA PHE A 249 -1.37 3.46 -5.06
C PHE A 249 0.03 3.60 -5.63
N ASP A 250 0.20 3.10 -6.85
CA ASP A 250 1.45 3.20 -7.60
C ASP A 250 1.21 4.11 -8.80
N LEU A 251 1.65 5.37 -8.65
CA LEU A 251 1.51 6.39 -9.67
C LEU A 251 2.32 6.04 -10.91
N ASP A 252 3.54 5.49 -10.73
CA ASP A 252 4.43 5.14 -11.83
C ASP A 252 3.83 4.02 -12.67
N LYS A 253 3.25 3.01 -12.01
CA LYS A 253 2.54 1.93 -12.71
C LYS A 253 1.34 2.47 -13.48
N THR A 254 0.50 3.28 -12.85
CA THR A 254 -0.71 3.82 -13.49
C THR A 254 -0.36 4.71 -14.67
N TRP A 255 0.71 5.51 -14.56
CA TRP A 255 1.21 6.33 -15.65
C TRP A 255 1.73 5.50 -16.82
N ARG A 256 2.51 4.44 -16.56
CA ARG A 256 2.98 3.52 -17.60
C ARG A 256 1.82 2.82 -18.31
N ASP A 257 0.85 2.34 -17.55
CA ASP A 257 -0.34 1.68 -18.09
C ASP A 257 -1.15 2.64 -18.98
N LEU A 258 -1.31 3.91 -18.54
CA LEU A 258 -1.94 4.96 -19.33
C LEU A 258 -1.18 5.26 -20.63
N LEU A 259 0.15 5.36 -20.57
CA LEU A 259 0.98 5.59 -21.76
C LEU A 259 0.82 4.45 -22.76
N VAL A 260 0.88 3.19 -22.32
CA VAL A 260 0.68 2.02 -23.20
C VAL A 260 -0.73 2.04 -23.81
N ALA A 261 -1.75 2.34 -23.01
CA ALA A 261 -3.15 2.41 -23.46
C ALA A 261 -3.40 3.52 -24.51
N VAL A 262 -2.62 4.59 -24.50
CA VAL A 262 -2.72 5.66 -25.51
C VAL A 262 -1.84 5.38 -26.73
N PHE A 263 -0.56 5.05 -26.53
CA PHE A 263 0.40 4.91 -27.63
C PHE A 263 0.11 3.71 -28.54
N VAL A 264 -0.30 2.57 -27.97
CA VAL A 264 -0.52 1.35 -28.77
C VAL A 264 -1.67 1.55 -29.77
N PRO A 265 -2.89 1.96 -29.37
CA PRO A 265 -3.97 2.19 -30.33
C PRO A 265 -3.66 3.32 -31.32
N SER A 266 -3.04 4.41 -30.88
CA SER A 266 -2.66 5.51 -31.79
C SER A 266 -1.65 5.06 -32.85
N SER A 267 -0.65 4.25 -32.48
CA SER A 267 0.33 3.72 -33.44
C SER A 267 -0.32 2.79 -34.47
N LEU A 268 -1.21 1.89 -34.03
CA LEU A 268 -1.97 1.00 -34.92
C LEU A 268 -2.87 1.78 -35.87
N PHE A 269 -3.50 2.85 -35.38
CA PHE A 269 -4.32 3.73 -36.21
C PHE A 269 -3.50 4.42 -37.30
N VAL A 270 -2.33 4.97 -36.96
CA VAL A 270 -1.43 5.62 -37.93
C VAL A 270 -0.93 4.62 -38.98
N VAL A 271 -0.47 3.44 -38.56
CA VAL A 271 0.01 2.40 -39.50
C VAL A 271 -1.13 1.94 -40.43
N SER A 272 -2.34 1.77 -39.91
CA SER A 272 -3.52 1.43 -40.70
C SER A 272 -3.84 2.51 -41.74
N LEU A 273 -3.84 3.78 -41.32
CA LEU A 273 -4.13 4.90 -42.20
C LEU A 273 -3.07 5.07 -43.29
N VAL A 274 -1.78 4.96 -42.94
CA VAL A 274 -0.68 4.98 -43.92
C VAL A 274 -0.82 3.83 -44.91
N SER A 275 -1.14 2.63 -44.44
CA SER A 275 -1.36 1.47 -45.31
C SER A 275 -2.50 1.70 -46.31
N LEU A 276 -3.62 2.27 -45.85
CA LEU A 276 -4.75 2.61 -46.72
C LEU A 276 -4.40 3.69 -47.75
N VAL A 277 -3.66 4.73 -47.36
CA VAL A 277 -3.20 5.78 -48.28
C VAL A 277 -2.25 5.21 -49.33
N VAL A 278 -1.33 4.33 -48.93
CA VAL A 278 -0.40 3.66 -49.85
C VAL A 278 -1.15 2.78 -50.84
N ILE A 279 -2.13 1.98 -50.39
CA ILE A 279 -2.95 1.16 -51.28
C ILE A 279 -3.76 2.05 -52.24
N GLY A 280 -4.37 3.11 -51.73
CA GLY A 280 -5.15 4.07 -52.53
C GLY A 280 -4.33 4.79 -53.61
N HIS A 281 -3.07 5.12 -53.33
CA HIS A 281 -2.17 5.70 -54.32
C HIS A 281 -1.52 4.66 -55.25
N SER A 282 -1.35 3.41 -54.79
CA SER A 282 -0.66 2.38 -55.56
C SER A 282 -1.57 1.66 -56.56
N VAL A 283 -2.88 1.63 -56.31
CA VAL A 283 -3.88 0.94 -57.13
C VAL A 283 -4.80 1.96 -57.78
N SER A 284 -4.65 2.15 -59.10
CA SER A 284 -5.65 2.88 -59.90
C SER A 284 -6.55 1.87 -60.62
N VAL A 285 -7.85 2.17 -60.67
CA VAL A 285 -8.81 1.45 -61.50
C VAL A 285 -8.89 2.21 -62.81
N GLY A 286 -8.38 1.61 -63.89
CA GLY A 286 -8.58 2.17 -65.23
C GLY A 286 -10.00 1.92 -65.72
N ASP A 287 -10.43 2.66 -66.75
CA ASP A 287 -11.78 2.59 -67.34
C ASP A 287 -12.19 1.18 -67.84
N ASP A 288 -11.22 0.26 -67.97
CA ASP A 288 -11.44 -1.16 -68.25
C ASP A 288 -11.93 -2.00 -67.05
N ALA A 289 -12.22 -1.38 -65.89
CA ALA A 289 -12.52 -2.04 -64.61
C ALA A 289 -11.44 -3.02 -64.10
N LYS A 290 -10.19 -2.90 -64.58
CA LYS A 290 -9.04 -3.70 -64.14
C LYS A 290 -8.15 -2.90 -63.20
N MET A 291 -7.83 -3.47 -62.03
CA MET A 291 -6.89 -2.89 -61.07
C MET A 291 -5.46 -3.03 -61.60
N ARG A 292 -4.72 -1.92 -61.74
CA ARG A 292 -3.30 -1.92 -62.11
C ARG A 292 -2.48 -1.33 -60.95
N CYS A 293 -1.49 -2.07 -60.46
CA CYS A 293 -0.55 -1.60 -59.43
C CYS A 293 0.61 -0.86 -60.09
N HIS A 294 0.77 0.44 -59.85
CA HIS A 294 1.85 1.24 -60.46
C HIS A 294 3.20 1.08 -59.73
N LEU A 295 3.18 0.78 -58.43
CA LEU A 295 4.38 0.74 -57.57
C LEU A 295 4.80 -0.66 -57.12
N CYS A 296 4.16 -1.72 -57.60
CA CYS A 296 4.60 -3.09 -57.30
C CYS A 296 5.89 -3.39 -58.08
N PRO A 297 7.06 -3.54 -57.44
CA PRO A 297 8.24 -4.02 -58.14
C PRO A 297 7.94 -5.46 -58.54
N THR A 298 7.95 -5.74 -59.84
CA THR A 298 7.89 -7.10 -60.34
C THR A 298 9.20 -7.78 -59.98
N THR A 299 9.25 -8.44 -58.82
CA THR A 299 10.21 -9.51 -58.53
C THR A 299 9.84 -10.71 -59.41
N GLY A 300 10.14 -10.57 -60.70
CA GLY A 300 9.77 -11.52 -61.75
C GLY A 300 9.97 -10.85 -63.09
N GLY A 301 11.19 -11.00 -63.62
CA GLY A 301 11.71 -10.24 -64.75
C GLY A 301 10.75 -10.12 -65.93
N ARG A 302 10.55 -8.89 -66.40
CA ARG A 302 10.11 -8.61 -67.77
C ARG A 302 10.89 -7.40 -68.28
N ARG A 303 11.59 -7.64 -69.39
CA ARG A 303 12.34 -6.65 -70.19
C ARG A 303 11.52 -5.37 -70.33
N GLN A 304 12.11 -4.23 -69.98
CA GLN A 304 11.65 -2.93 -70.45
C GLN A 304 11.54 -2.98 -71.98
N ARG A 305 10.31 -2.87 -72.49
CA ARG A 305 10.09 -2.55 -73.89
C ARG A 305 10.37 -1.04 -73.99
N VAL A 306 11.54 -0.71 -74.52
CA VAL A 306 11.90 0.68 -74.86
C VAL A 306 10.84 1.17 -75.85
N ARG A 307 10.05 2.19 -75.48
CA ARG A 307 9.13 2.87 -76.40
C ARG A 307 9.94 3.46 -77.55
N THR A 308 9.51 3.20 -78.78
CA THR A 308 10.12 3.78 -79.98
C THR A 308 9.81 5.27 -80.03
N ARG A 309 10.73 6.06 -80.58
CA ARG A 309 10.63 7.54 -80.68
C ARG A 309 9.33 7.99 -81.35
N GLU A 310 8.82 7.21 -82.29
CA GLU A 310 7.53 7.44 -82.97
C GLU A 310 6.31 7.35 -82.03
N GLU A 311 6.34 6.52 -80.97
CA GLU A 311 5.25 6.46 -79.97
C GLU A 311 5.28 7.66 -79.03
N ILE A 312 6.47 8.24 -78.78
CA ILE A 312 6.63 9.42 -77.94
C ILE A 312 6.17 10.68 -78.70
N ASP A 313 6.53 10.77 -79.97
CA ASP A 313 6.14 11.91 -80.81
C ASP A 313 4.61 11.91 -81.06
N ALA A 314 3.97 10.74 -81.21
CA ALA A 314 2.51 10.64 -81.33
C ALA A 314 1.76 11.03 -80.03
N GLU A 315 2.33 10.76 -78.85
CA GLU A 315 1.75 11.13 -77.56
C GLU A 315 1.89 12.64 -77.29
N ILE A 316 2.95 13.27 -77.81
CA ILE A 316 3.15 14.73 -77.76
C ILE A 316 2.17 15.46 -78.69
N ASP A 317 1.96 14.97 -79.92
CA ASP A 317 1.01 15.59 -80.86
C ASP A 317 -0.43 15.53 -80.33
N LEU A 318 -0.85 14.41 -79.75
CA LEU A 318 -2.17 14.28 -79.11
C LEU A 318 -2.36 15.19 -77.89
N ALA A 319 -1.29 15.42 -77.11
CA ALA A 319 -1.34 16.34 -75.98
C ALA A 319 -1.40 17.81 -76.43
N MET A 320 -0.76 18.14 -77.56
CA MET A 320 -0.72 19.49 -78.09
C MET A 320 -2.05 19.91 -78.73
N ASP A 321 -2.73 19.00 -79.44
CA ASP A 321 -4.08 19.24 -79.99
C ASP A 321 -5.12 19.51 -78.89
N GLY A 322 -5.07 18.76 -77.77
CA GLY A 322 -5.97 18.98 -76.63
C GLY A 322 -5.75 20.32 -75.90
N ILE A 323 -4.53 20.88 -75.95
CA ILE A 323 -4.24 22.20 -75.39
C ILE A 323 -4.75 23.29 -76.33
N ILE A 324 -4.56 23.16 -77.65
CA ILE A 324 -5.04 24.11 -78.64
C ILE A 324 -6.58 24.20 -78.62
N GLU A 325 -7.28 23.07 -78.47
CA GLU A 325 -8.74 23.04 -78.39
C GLU A 325 -9.25 23.75 -77.12
N ARG A 326 -8.57 23.59 -75.98
CA ARG A 326 -8.88 24.32 -74.73
C ARG A 326 -8.56 25.82 -74.82
N SER A 327 -7.45 26.19 -75.44
CA SER A 327 -7.09 27.60 -75.64
C SER A 327 -8.09 28.33 -76.55
N ASN A 328 -8.56 27.66 -77.61
CA ASN A 328 -9.57 28.22 -78.50
C ASN A 328 -10.95 28.33 -77.83
N ALA A 329 -11.32 27.36 -76.97
CA ALA A 329 -12.55 27.44 -76.17
C ALA A 329 -12.51 28.61 -75.17
N VAL A 330 -11.37 28.88 -74.53
CA VAL A 330 -11.20 30.01 -73.60
C VAL A 330 -11.22 31.35 -74.34
N ALA A 331 -10.62 31.43 -75.54
CA ALA A 331 -10.66 32.65 -76.36
C ALA A 331 -12.07 32.97 -76.90
N ALA A 332 -12.89 31.94 -77.18
CA ALA A 332 -14.28 32.13 -77.60
C ALA A 332 -15.18 32.68 -76.48
N ILE A 333 -14.90 32.33 -75.21
CA ILE A 333 -15.63 32.82 -74.04
C ILE A 333 -15.25 34.27 -73.70
N ALA A 334 -14.02 34.70 -74.01
CA ALA A 334 -13.54 36.05 -73.73
C ALA A 334 -14.08 37.13 -74.70
N ASN A 335 -14.60 36.74 -75.87
CA ASN A 335 -15.14 37.67 -76.88
C ASN A 335 -16.67 37.90 -76.79
N THR A 336 -17.35 37.33 -75.79
CA THR A 336 -18.80 37.48 -75.58
C THR A 336 -19.20 38.50 -74.51
N ASP A 337 -18.22 39.13 -73.83
CA ASP A 337 -18.46 40.21 -72.86
C ASP A 337 -17.88 41.56 -73.37
N THR A 338 -18.53 42.13 -74.40
CA THR A 338 -18.55 43.59 -74.66
C THR A 338 -19.85 43.99 -75.35
#